data_AF-W9JU24-F1
#
_entry.id   AF-W9JU24-F1
#
_cell.length_a   1.000
_cell.length_b   1.000
_cell.length_c   1.000
_cell.angle_alpha   90.00
_cell.angle_beta   90.00
_cell.angle_gamma   90.00
#
_symmetry.space_group_name_H-M   'P 1'
#
loop_
_entity.id
_entity.type
_entity.pdbx_description
1 polymer ?
#
loop_
_entity_poly.entity_id
_entity_poly.type
_entity_poly.pdbx_seq_one_letter_code
_entity_poly.pdbx_strand_id
1 'polypeptide(L)'
;MCFAIGLVDQATLNLALAETALYSNEYTGDMHSGREDSTALKHYNLSLHFTSQKIQASNSVPSDEILITVIGLANYDMSIGKVERYSTHLAGLETLVRGRGGVDRFRSSYLLLSLIWSDVIGSLSLDRPPRFVAPSHLWTQLEQPTITHVLAKTLKALRDLSPVLSDLCSVLLSLTRVAKASQHWEESTFRYCETILHSSYFLLLVPRHTPSEGPEGHSSRISTIHQVVRLAALRFLVTAAEHSHHTVGAIQYRKPQLSRLLTGYEISWDGLEELQVWVQVIAAVTEGTRDRSWMTERIALTIERLGLNWIELEGMLRQIAWVDSFEGQFSRLEEAVNSQEITRIG
;
A
#
# COMPACT_ATOMS: atom_id res chain seq x y z
N MET A 1 -6.94 18.04 -0.69
CA MET A 1 -6.27 19.06 -1.53
C MET A 1 -5.63 20.18 -0.67
N CYS A 2 -4.58 20.89 -1.11
CA CYS A 2 -4.15 22.14 -0.42
C CYS A 2 -5.21 23.24 -0.59
N PHE A 3 -5.60 23.91 0.51
CA PHE A 3 -6.65 24.95 0.52
C PHE A 3 -6.45 26.05 -0.54
N ALA A 4 -5.20 26.47 -0.78
CA ALA A 4 -4.88 27.48 -1.80
C ALA A 4 -5.20 27.03 -3.23
N ILE A 5 -5.14 25.73 -3.54
CA ILE A 5 -5.45 25.18 -4.87
C ILE A 5 -6.96 25.15 -5.11
N GLY A 6 -7.74 24.93 -4.06
CA GLY A 6 -9.20 24.99 -4.11
C GLY A 6 -9.75 26.38 -4.44
N LEU A 7 -8.95 27.44 -4.41
CA LEU A 7 -9.39 28.79 -4.76
C LEU A 7 -8.94 29.25 -6.15
N VAL A 8 -8.22 28.40 -6.89
CA VAL A 8 -7.68 28.74 -8.21
C VAL A 8 -8.80 28.89 -9.25
N ASP A 9 -9.79 28.00 -9.22
CA ASP A 9 -10.93 28.07 -10.13
C ASP A 9 -12.19 27.34 -9.61
N GLN A 10 -13.27 27.41 -10.37
CA GLN A 10 -14.56 26.78 -10.02
C GLN A 10 -14.48 25.25 -9.94
N ALA A 11 -13.64 24.60 -10.74
CA ALA A 11 -13.51 23.16 -10.75
C ALA A 11 -12.76 22.67 -9.51
N THR A 12 -11.64 23.30 -9.16
CA THR A 12 -10.89 22.98 -7.94
C THR A 12 -11.64 23.35 -6.66
N LEU A 13 -12.38 24.47 -6.66
CA LEU A 13 -13.25 24.87 -5.55
C LEU A 13 -14.33 23.83 -5.26
N ASN A 14 -15.07 23.43 -6.30
CA ASN A 14 -16.12 22.44 -6.12
C ASN A 14 -15.54 21.08 -5.70
N LEU A 15 -14.36 20.70 -6.18
CA LEU A 15 -13.72 19.49 -5.67
C LEU A 15 -13.31 19.60 -4.20
N ALA A 16 -12.75 20.74 -3.78
CA ALA A 16 -12.41 20.97 -2.37
C ALA A 16 -13.67 20.95 -1.47
N LEU A 17 -14.80 21.48 -1.94
CA LEU A 17 -16.08 21.40 -1.24
C LEU A 17 -16.62 19.95 -1.17
N ALA A 18 -16.44 19.16 -2.23
CA ALA A 18 -16.81 17.75 -2.24
C ALA A 18 -15.97 16.94 -1.23
N GLU A 19 -14.65 17.14 -1.21
CA GLU A 19 -13.75 16.55 -0.21
C GLU A 19 -14.15 16.98 1.22
N THR A 20 -14.40 18.27 1.43
CA THR A 20 -14.78 18.79 2.76
C THR A 20 -16.09 18.18 3.25
N ALA A 21 -17.10 18.07 2.37
CA ALA A 21 -18.37 17.42 2.72
C ALA A 21 -18.16 15.94 3.08
N LEU A 22 -17.33 15.23 2.30
CA LEU A 22 -17.00 13.83 2.56
C LEU A 22 -16.35 13.63 3.94
N TYR A 23 -15.40 14.48 4.31
CA TYR A 23 -14.65 14.37 5.58
C TYR A 23 -15.32 15.05 6.78
N SER A 24 -16.30 15.94 6.57
CA SER A 24 -17.03 16.59 7.66
C SER A 24 -17.83 15.61 8.54
N ASN A 25 -18.20 14.45 7.98
CA ASN A 25 -18.88 13.38 8.70
C ASN A 25 -17.92 12.51 9.55
N GLU A 26 -16.60 12.62 9.35
CA GLU A 26 -15.62 11.90 10.18
C GLU A 26 -15.40 12.56 11.55
N TYR A 27 -15.61 13.88 11.65
CA TYR A 27 -15.47 14.63 12.91
C TYR A 27 -16.64 14.44 13.90
N THR A 28 -17.77 13.88 13.45
CA THR A 28 -18.96 13.65 14.30
C THR A 28 -18.99 12.26 14.96
N GLY A 29 -17.92 11.47 14.83
CA GLY A 29 -17.76 10.18 15.52
C GLY A 29 -18.44 8.99 14.83
N ASP A 30 -19.09 9.20 13.68
CA ASP A 30 -19.61 8.11 12.85
C ASP A 30 -18.53 7.64 11.86
N MET A 31 -17.61 6.83 12.38
CA MET A 31 -16.40 6.37 11.69
C MET A 31 -16.68 5.46 10.47
N HIS A 32 -17.91 5.37 9.98
CA HIS A 32 -18.39 4.26 9.16
C HIS A 32 -19.11 4.61 7.85
N SER A 33 -18.99 5.83 7.34
CA SER A 33 -19.41 6.02 5.96
C SER A 33 -18.61 7.08 5.22
N GLY A 34 -17.50 6.65 4.60
CA GLY A 34 -17.03 7.25 3.34
C GLY A 34 -18.05 7.09 2.20
N ARG A 35 -19.36 7.25 2.51
CA ARG A 35 -20.45 7.26 1.54
C ARG A 35 -20.60 8.70 1.10
N GLU A 36 -20.30 8.92 -0.17
CA GLU A 36 -20.66 10.11 -0.92
C GLU A 36 -22.13 10.46 -0.65
N ASP A 37 -22.37 11.55 0.08
CA ASP A 37 -23.70 12.09 0.32
C ASP A 37 -24.15 13.00 -0.84
N SER A 38 -25.39 13.50 -0.78
CA SER A 38 -25.92 14.35 -1.85
C SER A 38 -25.15 15.66 -2.03
N THR A 39 -24.57 16.20 -0.96
CA THR A 39 -23.81 17.46 -0.97
C THR A 39 -22.45 17.24 -1.63
N ALA A 40 -21.73 16.20 -1.21
CA ALA A 40 -20.45 15.80 -1.78
C ALA A 40 -20.60 15.46 -3.27
N LEU A 41 -21.63 14.68 -3.64
CA LEU A 41 -21.93 14.32 -5.03
C LEU A 41 -22.25 15.54 -5.90
N LYS A 42 -23.03 16.50 -5.37
CA LYS A 42 -23.36 17.74 -6.09
C LYS A 42 -22.10 18.51 -6.46
N HIS A 43 -21.22 18.71 -5.49
CA HIS A 43 -19.97 19.44 -5.69
C HIS A 43 -18.99 18.67 -6.59
N TYR A 44 -18.90 17.35 -6.45
CA TYR A 44 -18.14 16.50 -7.36
C TYR A 44 -18.61 16.66 -8.82
N ASN A 45 -19.92 16.60 -9.07
CA ASN A 45 -20.48 16.75 -10.41
C ASN A 45 -20.25 18.15 -11.00
N LEU A 46 -20.29 19.21 -10.17
CA LEU A 46 -19.94 20.56 -10.60
C LEU A 46 -18.47 20.66 -11.00
N SER A 47 -17.57 20.06 -10.22
CA SER A 47 -16.15 20.00 -10.55
C SER A 47 -15.90 19.30 -11.90
N LEU A 48 -16.55 18.16 -12.13
CA LEU A 48 -16.49 17.45 -13.41
C LEU A 48 -17.00 18.30 -14.57
N HIS A 49 -18.14 18.98 -14.38
CA HIS A 49 -18.75 19.81 -15.41
C HIS A 49 -17.81 20.95 -15.84
N PHE A 50 -17.28 21.70 -14.88
CA PHE A 50 -16.35 22.80 -15.16
C PHE A 50 -15.03 22.31 -15.76
N THR A 51 -14.51 21.17 -15.30
CA THR A 51 -13.29 20.56 -15.88
C THR A 51 -13.53 20.16 -17.34
N SER A 52 -14.67 19.53 -17.64
CA SER A 52 -15.03 19.12 -19.00
C SER A 52 -15.17 20.32 -19.94
N GLN A 53 -15.83 21.40 -19.49
CA GLN A 53 -15.93 22.64 -20.25
C GLN A 53 -14.56 23.24 -20.56
N LYS A 54 -13.64 23.25 -19.58
CA LYS A 54 -12.26 23.75 -19.78
C LYS A 54 -11.49 22.93 -20.79
N ILE A 55 -11.61 21.60 -20.74
CA ILE A 55 -10.97 20.70 -21.69
C ILE A 55 -11.50 20.96 -23.11
N GLN A 56 -12.81 21.12 -23.27
CA GLN A 56 -13.44 21.37 -24.58
C GLN A 56 -13.12 22.75 -25.15
N ALA A 57 -12.99 23.77 -24.29
CA ALA A 57 -12.66 25.12 -24.71
C ALA A 57 -11.15 25.31 -25.02
N SER A 58 -10.28 24.42 -24.52
CA SER A 58 -8.84 24.52 -24.70
C SER A 58 -8.40 23.87 -26.01
N ASN A 59 -7.95 24.68 -26.96
CA ASN A 59 -7.24 24.22 -28.16
C ASN A 59 -5.72 24.08 -27.94
N SER A 60 -5.26 24.22 -26.69
CA SER A 60 -3.85 24.28 -26.32
C SER A 60 -3.42 23.09 -25.46
N VAL A 61 -2.14 23.04 -25.12
CA VAL A 61 -1.59 22.05 -24.18
C VAL A 61 -2.37 22.08 -22.85
N PRO A 62 -2.75 20.91 -22.28
CA PRO A 62 -3.49 20.84 -21.00
C PRO A 62 -2.78 21.60 -19.88
N SER A 63 -3.51 22.45 -19.16
CA SER A 63 -2.97 23.28 -18.08
C SER A 63 -2.77 22.52 -16.76
N ASP A 64 -2.02 23.10 -15.82
CA ASP A 64 -1.78 22.49 -14.50
C ASP A 64 -3.09 22.33 -13.71
N GLU A 65 -4.01 23.28 -13.86
CA GLU A 65 -5.31 23.31 -13.19
C GLU A 65 -6.20 22.15 -13.66
N ILE A 66 -6.20 21.84 -14.96
CA ILE A 66 -6.93 20.68 -15.48
C ILE A 66 -6.35 19.39 -14.89
N LEU A 67 -5.02 19.24 -14.91
CA LEU A 67 -4.35 18.04 -14.43
C LEU A 67 -4.57 17.82 -12.93
N ILE A 68 -4.39 18.87 -12.11
CA ILE A 68 -4.59 18.75 -10.65
C ILE A 68 -6.04 18.43 -10.29
N THR A 69 -7.00 18.98 -11.04
CA THR A 69 -8.42 18.70 -10.80
C THR A 69 -8.75 17.25 -11.15
N VAL A 70 -8.25 16.72 -12.28
CA VAL A 70 -8.46 15.31 -12.64
C VAL A 70 -7.77 14.36 -11.67
N ILE A 71 -6.56 14.69 -11.19
CA ILE A 71 -5.87 13.94 -10.12
C ILE A 71 -6.74 13.90 -8.86
N GLY A 72 -7.27 15.04 -8.44
CA GLY A 72 -8.09 15.11 -7.24
C GLY A 72 -9.44 14.39 -7.38
N LEU A 73 -10.09 14.45 -8.55
CA LEU A 73 -11.29 13.66 -8.85
C LEU A 73 -11.02 12.15 -8.77
N ALA A 74 -9.87 11.70 -9.29
CA ALA A 74 -9.45 10.32 -9.16
C ALA A 74 -9.24 9.92 -7.69
N ASN A 75 -8.52 10.73 -6.93
CA ASN A 75 -8.28 10.48 -5.50
C ASN A 75 -9.58 10.44 -4.69
N TYR A 76 -10.51 11.34 -4.99
CA TYR A 76 -11.86 11.34 -4.42
C TYR A 76 -12.57 10.01 -4.69
N ASP A 77 -12.59 9.55 -5.94
CA ASP A 77 -13.25 8.28 -6.28
C ASP A 77 -12.61 7.06 -5.62
N MET A 78 -11.29 7.08 -5.50
CA MET A 78 -10.54 6.04 -4.81
C MET A 78 -10.87 6.03 -3.30
N SER A 79 -11.02 7.20 -2.66
CA SER A 79 -11.28 7.29 -1.22
C SER A 79 -12.65 6.74 -0.81
N ILE A 80 -13.62 6.77 -1.72
CA ILE A 80 -14.98 6.21 -1.53
C ILE A 80 -15.16 4.84 -2.20
N GLY A 81 -14.08 4.19 -2.65
CA GLY A 81 -14.09 2.85 -3.23
C GLY A 81 -14.75 2.74 -4.62
N LYS A 82 -14.92 3.84 -5.36
CA LYS A 82 -15.44 3.85 -6.74
C LYS A 82 -14.33 3.58 -7.76
N VAL A 83 -13.82 2.36 -7.75
CA VAL A 83 -12.65 1.92 -8.54
C VAL A 83 -12.82 2.13 -10.06
N GLU A 84 -14.04 1.95 -10.59
CA GLU A 84 -14.33 2.16 -12.01
C GLU A 84 -14.24 3.64 -12.40
N ARG A 85 -14.76 4.55 -11.55
CA ARG A 85 -14.66 6.01 -11.76
C ARG A 85 -13.20 6.45 -11.69
N TYR A 86 -12.45 6.00 -10.68
CA TYR A 86 -11.01 6.21 -10.57
C TYR A 86 -10.25 5.76 -11.84
N SER A 87 -10.55 4.56 -12.33
CA SER A 87 -9.88 4.01 -13.51
C SER A 87 -10.17 4.83 -14.77
N THR A 88 -11.37 5.40 -14.87
CA THR A 88 -11.77 6.31 -15.97
C THR A 88 -10.95 7.61 -15.92
N HIS A 89 -10.84 8.22 -14.73
CA HIS A 89 -10.03 9.44 -14.57
C HIS A 89 -8.56 9.20 -14.88
N LEU A 90 -7.97 8.09 -14.45
CA LEU A 90 -6.58 7.76 -14.74
C LEU A 90 -6.33 7.55 -16.23
N ALA A 91 -7.27 6.96 -16.97
CA ALA A 91 -7.18 6.84 -18.43
C ALA A 91 -7.26 8.20 -19.13
N GLY A 92 -8.16 9.09 -18.67
CA GLY A 92 -8.23 10.47 -19.16
C GLY A 92 -6.96 11.26 -18.85
N LEU A 93 -6.43 11.13 -17.63
CA LEU A 93 -5.22 11.78 -17.17
C LEU A 93 -4.00 11.34 -17.98
N GLU A 94 -3.89 10.07 -18.33
CA GLU A 94 -2.83 9.55 -19.20
C GLU A 94 -2.85 10.23 -20.58
N THR A 95 -4.04 10.47 -21.13
CA THR A 95 -4.21 11.20 -22.38
C THR A 95 -3.78 12.67 -22.26
N LEU A 96 -4.15 13.34 -21.16
CA LEU A 96 -3.77 14.72 -20.89
C LEU A 96 -2.24 14.88 -20.69
N VAL A 97 -1.62 13.98 -19.93
CA VAL A 97 -0.17 13.93 -19.71
C VAL A 97 0.57 13.70 -21.03
N ARG A 98 0.07 12.79 -21.89
CA ARG A 98 0.63 12.57 -23.23
C ARG A 98 0.51 13.81 -24.10
N GLY A 99 -0.63 14.50 -24.07
CA GLY A 99 -0.85 15.77 -24.77
C GLY A 99 0.11 16.89 -24.33
N ARG A 100 0.66 16.79 -23.11
CA ARG A 100 1.68 17.69 -22.58
C ARG A 100 3.12 17.29 -22.93
N GLY A 101 3.31 16.17 -23.62
CA GLY A 101 4.61 15.63 -24.00
C GLY A 101 5.24 14.73 -22.94
N GLY A 102 4.44 14.20 -22.00
CA GLY A 102 4.89 13.24 -20.99
C GLY A 102 5.24 13.85 -19.63
N VAL A 103 5.55 12.97 -18.68
CA VAL A 103 5.82 13.31 -17.26
C VAL A 103 7.04 14.23 -17.11
N ASP A 104 8.05 14.08 -17.97
CA ASP A 104 9.28 14.90 -17.92
C ASP A 104 9.07 16.38 -18.28
N ARG A 105 7.88 16.74 -18.81
CA ARG A 105 7.54 18.13 -19.16
C ARG A 105 6.94 18.92 -18.00
N PHE A 106 6.74 18.28 -16.85
CA PHE A 106 6.19 18.92 -15.66
C PHE A 106 7.26 19.79 -15.01
N ARG A 107 6.95 21.09 -14.86
CA ARG A 107 7.84 22.06 -14.18
C ARG A 107 7.54 22.20 -12.69
N SER A 108 6.30 21.91 -12.30
CA SER A 108 5.86 21.94 -10.91
C SER A 108 6.16 20.58 -10.25
N SER A 109 7.09 20.58 -9.29
CA SER A 109 7.40 19.39 -8.49
C SER A 109 6.19 18.91 -7.71
N TYR A 110 5.31 19.83 -7.28
CA TYR A 110 4.07 19.49 -6.58
C TYR A 110 3.09 18.72 -7.48
N LEU A 111 2.88 19.20 -8.71
CA LEU A 111 1.98 18.53 -9.65
C LEU A 111 2.52 17.15 -10.05
N LEU A 112 3.83 17.07 -10.31
CA LEU A 112 4.51 15.82 -10.59
C LEU A 112 4.36 14.83 -9.42
N LEU A 113 4.63 15.26 -8.18
CA LEU A 113 4.49 14.42 -7.00
C LEU A 113 3.04 13.97 -6.80
N SER A 114 2.06 14.86 -7.01
CA SER A 114 0.63 14.54 -6.89
C SER A 114 0.18 13.51 -7.92
N LEU A 115 0.69 13.60 -9.16
CA LEU A 115 0.44 12.64 -10.23
C LEU A 115 0.97 11.25 -9.86
N ILE A 116 2.25 11.18 -9.49
CA ILE A 116 2.93 9.92 -9.15
C ILE A 116 2.31 9.31 -7.89
N TRP A 117 1.98 10.12 -6.88
CA TRP A 117 1.32 9.67 -5.67
C TRP A 117 -0.05 9.03 -5.96
N SER A 118 -0.90 9.72 -6.71
CA SER A 118 -2.26 9.25 -7.05
C SER A 118 -2.25 7.92 -7.80
N ASP A 119 -1.33 7.78 -8.76
CA ASP A 119 -1.17 6.55 -9.53
C ASP A 119 -0.58 5.40 -8.69
N VAL A 120 0.46 5.68 -7.89
CA VAL A 120 1.09 4.65 -7.05
C VAL A 120 0.16 4.14 -5.98
N ILE A 121 -0.54 5.02 -5.24
CA ILE A 121 -1.45 4.59 -4.18
C ILE A 121 -2.61 3.78 -4.76
N GLY A 122 -3.25 4.24 -5.82
CA GLY A 122 -4.32 3.45 -6.43
C GLY A 122 -3.81 2.14 -7.06
N SER A 123 -2.58 2.13 -7.56
CA SER A 123 -1.94 0.91 -8.06
C SER A 123 -1.56 -0.06 -6.93
N LEU A 124 -1.18 0.44 -5.76
CA LEU A 124 -0.95 -0.32 -4.54
C LEU A 124 -2.25 -0.99 -4.07
N SER A 125 -3.36 -0.24 -4.04
CA SER A 125 -4.67 -0.76 -3.67
C SER A 125 -5.20 -1.84 -4.60
N LEU A 126 -4.85 -1.77 -5.88
CA LEU A 126 -5.32 -2.68 -6.92
C LEU A 126 -4.32 -3.79 -7.28
N ASP A 127 -3.16 -3.82 -6.59
CA ASP A 127 -2.03 -4.68 -6.88
C ASP A 127 -1.65 -4.72 -8.38
N ARG A 128 -1.48 -3.55 -9.00
CA ARG A 128 -1.08 -3.41 -10.42
C ARG A 128 0.15 -2.51 -10.58
N PRO A 129 0.92 -2.61 -11.67
CA PRO A 129 1.98 -1.64 -11.93
C PRO A 129 1.43 -0.21 -12.08
N PRO A 130 2.18 0.84 -11.67
CA PRO A 130 1.82 2.23 -11.94
C PRO A 130 1.78 2.50 -13.45
N ARG A 131 0.90 3.40 -13.87
CA ARG A 131 0.78 3.86 -15.27
C ARG A 131 1.86 4.85 -15.67
N PHE A 132 2.32 5.66 -14.73
CA PHE A 132 3.31 6.71 -14.99
C PHE A 132 4.69 6.26 -14.52
N VAL A 133 5.69 6.46 -15.38
CA VAL A 133 7.09 6.28 -15.01
C VAL A 133 7.51 7.46 -14.15
N ALA A 134 7.95 7.18 -12.93
CA ALA A 134 8.39 8.22 -12.01
C ALA A 134 9.83 8.65 -12.35
N PRO A 135 10.08 9.95 -12.54
CA PRO A 135 11.44 10.44 -12.80
C PRO A 135 12.41 10.13 -11.65
N SER A 136 13.65 9.77 -11.99
CA SER A 136 14.65 9.35 -11.00
C SER A 136 14.99 10.42 -9.95
N HIS A 137 14.87 11.70 -10.30
CA HIS A 137 15.14 12.81 -9.38
C HIS A 137 14.15 12.92 -8.23
N LEU A 138 12.98 12.26 -8.31
CA LEU A 138 12.02 12.17 -7.21
C LEU A 138 12.55 11.34 -6.03
N TRP A 139 13.60 10.54 -6.24
CA TRP A 139 14.06 9.53 -5.27
C TRP A 139 15.38 9.89 -4.58
N THR A 140 15.76 11.17 -4.57
CA THR A 140 17.13 11.60 -4.27
C THR A 140 17.51 11.61 -2.78
N GLN A 141 16.54 11.53 -1.86
CA GLN A 141 16.76 11.70 -0.42
C GLN A 141 16.19 10.56 0.42
N LEU A 142 16.40 9.32 -0.03
CA LEU A 142 15.89 8.16 0.69
C LEU A 142 16.70 7.85 1.94
N GLU A 143 16.00 7.44 2.99
CA GLU A 143 16.64 6.91 4.19
C GLU A 143 17.51 5.68 3.87
N GLN A 144 18.59 5.53 4.63
CA GLN A 144 19.39 4.32 4.58
C GLN A 144 18.67 3.17 5.28
N PRO A 145 18.66 1.96 4.69
CA PRO A 145 18.01 0.81 5.29
C PRO A 145 18.75 0.38 6.55
N THR A 146 18.01 -0.12 7.53
CA THR A 146 18.60 -0.71 8.74
C THR A 146 18.78 -2.20 8.50
N ILE A 147 20.02 -2.68 8.47
CA ILE A 147 20.32 -4.10 8.28
C ILE A 147 20.57 -4.75 9.65
N THR A 148 19.56 -5.44 10.15
CA THR A 148 19.64 -6.22 11.39
C THR A 148 20.25 -7.60 11.14
N HIS A 149 20.55 -8.35 12.21
CA HIS A 149 21.06 -9.71 12.11
C HIS A 149 20.08 -10.65 11.40
N VAL A 150 18.81 -10.67 11.83
CA VAL A 150 17.77 -11.52 11.19
C VAL A 150 17.57 -11.14 9.74
N LEU A 151 17.49 -9.83 9.42
CA LEU A 151 17.36 -9.41 8.02
C LEU A 151 18.58 -9.82 7.19
N ALA A 152 19.81 -9.63 7.68
CA ALA A 152 21.01 -10.05 6.96
C ALA A 152 21.01 -11.55 6.66
N LYS A 153 20.62 -12.38 7.63
CA LYS A 153 20.45 -13.84 7.47
C LYS A 153 19.41 -14.16 6.41
N THR A 154 18.22 -13.57 6.50
CA THR A 154 17.11 -13.76 5.53
C THR A 154 17.53 -13.35 4.11
N LEU A 155 18.17 -12.19 3.95
CA LEU A 155 18.64 -11.70 2.66
C LEU A 155 19.69 -12.65 2.05
N LYS A 156 20.57 -13.22 2.87
CA LYS A 156 21.55 -14.21 2.41
C LYS A 156 20.84 -15.50 1.97
N ALA A 157 19.94 -16.02 2.79
CA ALA A 157 19.18 -17.24 2.47
C ALA A 157 18.37 -17.12 1.18
N LEU A 158 17.72 -15.97 0.93
CA LEU A 158 17.00 -15.71 -0.32
C LEU A 158 17.93 -15.72 -1.55
N ARG A 159 19.11 -15.11 -1.44
CA ARG A 159 20.11 -15.09 -2.52
C ARG A 159 20.68 -16.48 -2.80
N ASP A 160 20.98 -17.23 -1.74
CA ASP A 160 21.50 -18.59 -1.84
C ASP A 160 20.44 -19.55 -2.41
N LEU A 161 19.15 -19.28 -2.17
CA LEU A 161 18.03 -20.08 -2.68
C LEU A 161 17.80 -19.87 -4.19
N SER A 162 17.76 -18.63 -4.68
CA SER A 162 17.61 -18.35 -6.12
C SER A 162 17.90 -16.89 -6.49
N PRO A 163 18.58 -16.62 -7.61
CA PRO A 163 18.73 -15.27 -8.16
C PRO A 163 17.40 -14.56 -8.45
N VAL A 164 16.32 -15.32 -8.72
CA VAL A 164 14.98 -14.78 -8.98
C VAL A 164 14.41 -14.03 -7.77
N LEU A 165 14.89 -14.32 -6.55
CA LEU A 165 14.44 -13.69 -5.31
C LEU A 165 15.23 -12.41 -4.95
N SER A 166 16.18 -11.99 -5.79
CA SER A 166 17.02 -10.82 -5.52
C SER A 166 16.25 -9.50 -5.49
N ASP A 167 15.12 -9.42 -6.19
CA ASP A 167 14.22 -8.27 -6.14
C ASP A 167 13.55 -8.14 -4.76
N LEU A 168 13.15 -9.25 -4.14
CA LEU A 168 12.59 -9.30 -2.79
C LEU A 168 13.59 -8.82 -1.75
N CYS A 169 14.90 -9.07 -1.93
CA CYS A 169 15.93 -8.51 -1.06
C CYS A 169 15.84 -6.97 -1.02
N SER A 170 15.71 -6.35 -2.19
CA SER A 170 15.55 -4.90 -2.31
C SER A 170 14.21 -4.43 -1.73
N VAL A 171 13.13 -5.20 -1.90
CA VAL A 171 11.83 -4.92 -1.28
C VAL A 171 11.96 -4.93 0.24
N LEU A 172 12.51 -5.98 0.86
CA LEU A 172 12.66 -6.07 2.31
C LEU A 172 13.50 -4.90 2.86
N LEU A 173 14.60 -4.56 2.18
CA LEU A 173 15.38 -3.37 2.50
C LEU A 173 14.55 -2.07 2.38
N SER A 174 13.66 -1.95 1.40
CA SER A 174 12.76 -0.79 1.29
C SER A 174 11.77 -0.73 2.46
N LEU A 175 11.24 -1.86 2.92
CA LEU A 175 10.34 -1.92 4.08
C LEU A 175 11.02 -1.43 5.36
N THR A 176 12.31 -1.74 5.56
CA THR A 176 13.06 -1.20 6.73
C THR A 176 13.17 0.32 6.72
N ARG A 177 13.20 0.96 5.55
CA ARG A 177 13.21 2.42 5.44
C ARG A 177 11.87 2.98 5.89
N VAL A 178 10.77 2.35 5.48
CA VAL A 178 9.43 2.74 5.93
C VAL A 178 9.28 2.54 7.43
N ALA A 179 9.75 1.41 7.97
CA ALA A 179 9.75 1.11 9.40
C ALA A 179 10.56 2.14 10.22
N LYS A 180 11.67 2.62 9.68
CA LYS A 180 12.48 3.65 10.33
C LYS A 180 11.85 5.04 10.24
N ALA A 181 11.35 5.40 9.06
CA ALA A 181 10.65 6.66 8.84
C ALA A 181 9.37 6.75 9.68
N SER A 182 8.70 5.61 9.94
CA SER A 182 7.52 5.58 10.80
C SER A 182 7.82 5.89 12.26
N GLN A 183 9.06 5.78 12.73
CA GLN A 183 9.41 6.14 14.12
C GLN A 183 9.47 7.65 14.33
N HIS A 184 9.65 8.41 13.25
CA HIS A 184 9.83 9.87 13.26
C HIS A 184 8.73 10.58 12.44
N TRP A 185 7.59 9.91 12.22
CA TRP A 185 6.54 10.42 11.34
C TRP A 185 5.92 11.74 11.84
N GLU A 186 5.90 11.95 13.16
CA GLU A 186 5.46 13.19 13.81
C GLU A 186 6.40 14.36 13.50
N GLU A 187 7.70 14.09 13.33
CA GLU A 187 8.70 15.10 12.98
C GLU A 187 8.59 15.49 11.49
N SER A 188 8.26 14.53 10.62
CA SER A 188 8.05 14.81 9.20
C SER A 188 7.14 13.81 8.49
N THR A 189 5.84 14.13 8.45
CA THR A 189 4.85 13.36 7.67
C THR A 189 5.21 13.29 6.19
N PHE A 190 5.80 14.37 5.65
CA PHE A 190 6.23 14.41 4.25
C PHE A 190 7.29 13.34 3.94
N ARG A 191 8.31 13.18 4.79
CA ARG A 191 9.38 12.17 4.59
C ARG A 191 8.86 10.75 4.73
N TYR A 192 7.97 10.52 5.69
CA TYR A 192 7.32 9.24 5.85
C TYR A 192 6.51 8.86 4.60
N CYS A 193 5.68 9.79 4.11
CA CYS A 193 4.92 9.64 2.88
C CYS A 193 5.83 9.39 1.67
N GLU A 194 6.87 10.21 1.46
CA GLU A 194 7.85 10.04 0.37
C GLU A 194 8.50 8.64 0.38
N THR A 195 8.83 8.14 1.56
CA THR A 195 9.43 6.80 1.74
C THR A 195 8.44 5.68 1.41
N ILE A 196 7.17 5.83 1.81
CA ILE A 196 6.08 4.92 1.43
C ILE A 196 5.88 4.94 -0.09
N LEU A 197 5.84 6.14 -0.71
CA LEU A 197 5.66 6.31 -2.15
C LEU A 197 6.75 5.57 -2.92
N HIS A 198 8.01 5.80 -2.57
CA HIS A 198 9.14 5.17 -3.23
C HIS A 198 9.12 3.64 -3.07
N SER A 199 8.90 3.16 -1.84
CA SER A 199 8.86 1.72 -1.55
C SER A 199 7.69 1.02 -2.26
N SER A 200 6.55 1.70 -2.35
CA SER A 200 5.36 1.24 -3.08
C SER A 200 5.62 1.19 -4.57
N TYR A 201 6.20 2.26 -5.15
CA TYR A 201 6.56 2.30 -6.56
C TYR A 201 7.50 1.13 -6.91
N PHE A 202 8.55 0.94 -6.12
CA PHE A 202 9.51 -0.16 -6.31
C PHE A 202 8.84 -1.54 -6.21
N LEU A 203 8.03 -1.79 -5.19
CA LEU A 203 7.31 -3.05 -5.02
C LEU A 203 6.37 -3.34 -6.20
N LEU A 204 5.69 -2.32 -6.74
CA LEU A 204 4.69 -2.55 -7.79
C LEU A 204 5.32 -2.92 -9.14
N LEU A 205 6.61 -2.61 -9.33
CA LEU A 205 7.43 -3.03 -10.47
C LEU A 205 7.97 -4.47 -10.33
N VAL A 206 7.97 -5.04 -9.12
CA VAL A 206 8.37 -6.42 -8.89
C VAL A 206 7.43 -7.38 -9.66
N PRO A 207 7.97 -8.34 -10.44
CA PRO A 207 7.16 -9.29 -11.20
C PRO A 207 6.14 -10.03 -10.34
N ARG A 208 4.97 -10.31 -10.91
CA ARG A 208 3.95 -11.14 -10.26
C ARG A 208 4.14 -12.57 -10.75
N HIS A 209 4.31 -13.50 -9.82
CA HIS A 209 4.42 -14.91 -10.14
C HIS A 209 3.11 -15.60 -9.78
N THR A 210 2.52 -16.29 -10.75
CA THR A 210 1.44 -17.24 -10.45
C THR A 210 2.10 -18.57 -10.09
N PRO A 211 1.88 -19.11 -8.88
CA PRO A 211 2.33 -20.46 -8.56
C PRO A 211 1.80 -21.43 -9.62
N SER A 212 2.67 -22.26 -10.18
CA SER A 212 2.28 -23.33 -11.09
C SER A 212 1.98 -24.59 -10.30
N GLU A 213 0.86 -25.24 -10.57
CA GLU A 213 0.52 -26.58 -10.08
C GLU A 213 1.31 -27.70 -10.79
N GLY A 214 2.28 -27.35 -11.65
CA GLY A 214 3.07 -28.31 -12.41
C GLY A 214 3.97 -29.22 -11.54
N PRO A 215 4.35 -30.40 -12.03
CA PRO A 215 5.13 -31.41 -11.29
C PRO A 215 6.56 -30.98 -10.91
N GLU A 216 6.99 -29.77 -11.24
CA GLU A 216 8.32 -29.23 -10.96
C GLU A 216 8.35 -28.50 -9.60
N GLY A 217 8.39 -29.27 -8.50
CA GLY A 217 8.27 -28.76 -7.13
C GLY A 217 9.26 -27.64 -6.73
N HIS A 218 10.47 -27.57 -7.31
CA HIS A 218 11.45 -26.51 -7.01
C HIS A 218 11.08 -25.15 -7.63
N SER A 219 10.59 -25.15 -8.89
CA SER A 219 10.09 -23.94 -9.56
C SER A 219 8.80 -23.43 -8.87
N SER A 220 7.96 -24.37 -8.40
CA SER A 220 6.77 -24.08 -7.61
C SER A 220 7.11 -23.44 -6.25
N ARG A 221 8.15 -23.92 -5.53
CA ARG A 221 8.61 -23.33 -4.26
C ARG A 221 9.07 -21.88 -4.42
N ILE A 222 9.96 -21.62 -5.38
CA ILE A 222 10.55 -20.28 -5.59
C ILE A 222 9.47 -19.26 -5.97
N SER A 223 8.60 -19.62 -6.94
CA SER A 223 7.50 -18.75 -7.37
C SER A 223 6.49 -18.48 -6.25
N THR A 224 6.21 -19.48 -5.41
CA THR A 224 5.31 -19.32 -4.28
C THR A 224 5.90 -18.42 -3.20
N ILE A 225 7.16 -18.66 -2.78
CA ILE A 225 7.89 -17.79 -1.83
C ILE A 225 7.90 -16.36 -2.35
N HIS A 226 8.22 -16.18 -3.64
CA HIS A 226 8.23 -14.86 -4.26
C HIS A 226 6.88 -14.15 -4.12
N GLN A 227 5.81 -14.82 -4.52
CA GLN A 227 4.49 -14.21 -4.52
C GLN A 227 3.96 -13.94 -3.11
N VAL A 228 4.18 -14.82 -2.13
CA VAL A 228 3.71 -14.59 -0.75
C VAL A 228 4.48 -13.46 -0.05
N VAL A 229 5.81 -13.39 -0.25
CA VAL A 229 6.63 -12.31 0.32
C VAL A 229 6.27 -10.97 -0.33
N ARG A 230 6.08 -10.95 -1.66
CA ARG A 230 5.63 -9.76 -2.38
C ARG A 230 4.27 -9.26 -1.88
N LEU A 231 3.31 -10.15 -1.67
CA LEU A 231 1.99 -9.79 -1.15
C LEU A 231 2.04 -9.35 0.32
N ALA A 232 2.89 -9.96 1.14
CA ALA A 232 3.11 -9.48 2.51
C ALA A 232 3.71 -8.07 2.52
N ALA A 233 4.69 -7.79 1.65
CA ALA A 233 5.21 -6.43 1.47
C ALA A 233 4.13 -5.43 0.99
N LEU A 234 3.24 -5.86 0.09
CA LEU A 234 2.10 -5.06 -0.34
C LEU A 234 1.21 -4.69 0.84
N ARG A 235 0.85 -5.68 1.67
CA ARG A 235 0.05 -5.48 2.88
C ARG A 235 0.72 -4.55 3.87
N PHE A 236 2.01 -4.73 4.08
CA PHE A 236 2.80 -3.88 4.94
C PHE A 236 2.69 -2.40 4.49
N LEU A 237 2.94 -2.12 3.21
CA LEU A 237 2.93 -0.75 2.68
C LEU A 237 1.54 -0.14 2.67
N VAL A 238 0.51 -0.94 2.38
CA VAL A 238 -0.89 -0.52 2.48
C VAL A 238 -1.21 -0.05 3.90
N THR A 239 -0.88 -0.84 4.92
CA THR A 239 -1.17 -0.47 6.31
C THR A 239 -0.33 0.72 6.77
N ALA A 240 0.95 0.78 6.37
CA ALA A 240 1.79 1.95 6.63
C ALA A 240 1.21 3.24 6.01
N ALA A 241 0.69 3.16 4.78
CA ALA A 241 0.04 4.28 4.10
C ALA A 241 -1.25 4.73 4.80
N GLU A 242 -2.09 3.79 5.26
CA GLU A 242 -3.33 4.11 5.99
C GLU A 242 -3.07 4.91 7.27
N HIS A 243 -1.96 4.63 7.97
CA HIS A 243 -1.60 5.31 9.21
C HIS A 243 -1.25 6.81 9.02
N SER A 244 -0.87 7.22 7.80
CA SER A 244 -0.50 8.61 7.52
C SER A 244 -1.67 9.62 7.55
N HIS A 245 -2.91 9.18 7.82
CA HIS A 245 -4.16 9.97 7.87
C HIS A 245 -4.52 10.77 6.60
N HIS A 246 -3.61 10.90 5.63
CA HIS A 246 -3.82 11.56 4.33
C HIS A 246 -4.23 10.59 3.21
N THR A 247 -4.27 9.29 3.52
CA THR A 247 -4.63 8.21 2.58
C THR A 247 -5.95 7.54 2.99
N VAL A 248 -6.72 8.20 3.86
CA VAL A 248 -7.95 7.69 4.47
C VAL A 248 -9.02 7.54 3.39
N GLY A 249 -9.31 6.28 3.08
CA GLY A 249 -10.28 5.84 2.09
C GLY A 249 -9.67 5.07 0.91
N ALA A 250 -8.40 5.25 0.60
CA ALA A 250 -7.86 4.81 -0.69
C ALA A 250 -7.62 3.30 -0.82
N ILE A 251 -7.75 2.51 0.26
CA ILE A 251 -7.36 1.09 0.27
C ILE A 251 -8.49 0.19 0.79
N GLN A 252 -9.70 0.40 0.29
CA GLN A 252 -10.86 -0.45 0.60
C GLN A 252 -10.82 -1.82 -0.12
N TYR A 253 -9.81 -2.11 -0.95
CA TYR A 253 -9.74 -3.37 -1.70
C TYR A 253 -8.83 -4.42 -1.04
N ARG A 254 -9.23 -4.92 0.13
CA ARG A 254 -8.55 -6.03 0.83
C ARG A 254 -9.07 -7.39 0.34
N LYS A 255 -8.76 -7.79 -0.89
CA LYS A 255 -8.94 -9.21 -1.29
C LYS A 255 -7.99 -10.06 -0.45
N PRO A 256 -8.39 -11.15 0.23
CA PRO A 256 -7.50 -11.98 1.06
C PRO A 256 -6.55 -12.85 0.20
N GLN A 257 -5.75 -12.23 -0.67
CA GLN A 257 -4.88 -12.90 -1.62
C GLN A 257 -3.73 -13.62 -0.91
N LEU A 258 -3.17 -13.02 0.14
CA LEU A 258 -2.06 -13.62 0.88
C LEU A 258 -2.53 -14.85 1.66
N SER A 259 -3.62 -14.72 2.43
CA SER A 259 -4.19 -15.83 3.18
C SER A 259 -4.58 -16.99 2.25
N ARG A 260 -5.20 -16.71 1.10
CA ARG A 260 -5.57 -17.76 0.12
C ARG A 260 -4.36 -18.53 -0.42
N LEU A 261 -3.23 -17.86 -0.68
CA LEU A 261 -2.02 -18.55 -1.12
C LEU A 261 -1.41 -19.38 0.00
N LEU A 262 -1.36 -18.84 1.22
CA LEU A 262 -0.85 -19.56 2.38
C LEU A 262 -1.69 -20.81 2.71
N THR A 263 -3.01 -20.78 2.48
CA THR A 263 -3.90 -21.95 2.65
C THR A 263 -3.84 -22.92 1.47
N GLY A 264 -3.61 -22.41 0.26
CA GLY A 264 -3.72 -23.19 -0.98
C GLY A 264 -2.47 -23.97 -1.34
N TYR A 265 -1.31 -23.60 -0.80
CA TYR A 265 -0.03 -24.19 -1.14
C TYR A 265 0.76 -24.58 0.12
N GLU A 266 1.31 -25.79 0.10
CA GLU A 266 2.30 -26.22 1.07
C GLU A 266 3.67 -25.68 0.66
N ILE A 267 4.27 -24.83 1.50
CA ILE A 267 5.52 -24.13 1.22
C ILE A 267 6.58 -24.66 2.18
N SER A 268 7.67 -25.21 1.66
CA SER A 268 8.88 -25.45 2.46
C SER A 268 9.60 -24.13 2.71
N TRP A 269 9.76 -23.78 3.99
CA TRP A 269 10.43 -22.58 4.47
C TRP A 269 11.83 -22.86 5.03
N ASP A 270 12.43 -23.99 4.68
CA ASP A 270 13.73 -24.39 5.21
C ASP A 270 14.78 -23.29 4.99
N GLY A 271 15.36 -22.79 6.08
CA GLY A 271 16.33 -21.69 6.11
C GLY A 271 15.72 -20.28 6.03
N LEU A 272 14.38 -20.15 6.03
CA LEU A 272 13.60 -18.92 5.94
C LEU A 272 12.50 -18.85 7.01
N GLU A 273 12.71 -19.50 8.16
CA GLU A 273 11.69 -19.64 9.20
C GLU A 273 11.27 -18.30 9.82
N GLU A 274 12.22 -17.37 10.01
CA GLU A 274 11.91 -16.02 10.49
C GLU A 274 11.07 -15.23 9.47
N LEU A 275 11.35 -15.40 8.16
CA LEU A 275 10.55 -14.78 7.10
C LEU A 275 9.16 -15.41 7.01
N GLN A 276 9.05 -16.73 7.21
CA GLN A 276 7.77 -17.44 7.24
C GLN A 276 6.83 -16.81 8.27
N VAL A 277 7.28 -16.70 9.52
CA VAL A 277 6.43 -16.17 10.59
C VAL A 277 6.12 -14.69 10.37
N TRP A 278 7.05 -13.90 9.81
CA TRP A 278 6.77 -12.53 9.41
C TRP A 278 5.65 -12.43 8.39
N VAL A 279 5.67 -13.24 7.32
CA VAL A 279 4.61 -13.29 6.31
C VAL A 279 3.27 -13.68 6.93
N GLN A 280 3.25 -14.68 7.82
CA GLN A 280 2.03 -15.15 8.48
C GLN A 280 1.43 -14.08 9.40
N VAL A 281 2.26 -13.41 10.21
CA VAL A 281 1.81 -12.35 11.10
C VAL A 281 1.28 -11.16 10.29
N ILE A 282 1.99 -10.74 9.23
CA ILE A 282 1.50 -9.67 8.34
C ILE A 282 0.14 -10.04 7.74
N ALA A 283 -0.05 -11.28 7.29
CA ALA A 283 -1.35 -11.73 6.80
C ALA A 283 -2.44 -11.60 7.89
N ALA A 284 -2.16 -12.08 9.10
CA ALA A 284 -3.09 -12.07 10.23
C ALA A 284 -3.50 -10.66 10.67
N VAL A 285 -2.54 -9.73 10.78
CA VAL A 285 -2.80 -8.37 11.26
C VAL A 285 -3.41 -7.45 10.20
N THR A 286 -3.32 -7.79 8.91
CA THR A 286 -3.78 -6.91 7.81
C THR A 286 -5.04 -7.38 7.07
N GLU A 287 -5.27 -8.70 6.92
CA GLU A 287 -6.36 -9.22 6.06
C GLU A 287 -7.69 -9.45 6.79
N GLY A 288 -7.75 -9.30 8.12
CA GLY A 288 -9.02 -9.28 8.87
C GLY A 288 -9.95 -10.46 8.53
N THR A 289 -9.41 -11.67 8.39
CA THR A 289 -10.18 -12.82 7.90
C THR A 289 -11.30 -13.19 8.89
N ARG A 290 -12.48 -13.55 8.35
CA ARG A 290 -13.61 -14.07 9.15
C ARG A 290 -13.27 -15.41 9.81
N ASP A 291 -12.35 -16.16 9.22
CA ASP A 291 -11.77 -17.37 9.78
C ASP A 291 -10.30 -17.11 10.12
N ARG A 292 -10.05 -16.72 11.38
CA ARG A 292 -8.69 -16.52 11.90
C ARG A 292 -8.09 -17.82 12.42
N SER A 293 -8.91 -18.86 12.63
CA SER A 293 -8.53 -20.05 13.39
C SER A 293 -7.37 -20.81 12.77
N TRP A 294 -7.37 -20.96 11.44
CA TRP A 294 -6.29 -21.61 10.71
C TRP A 294 -4.96 -20.83 10.82
N MET A 295 -5.04 -19.49 10.81
CA MET A 295 -3.86 -18.62 10.81
C MET A 295 -3.25 -18.54 12.21
N THR A 296 -4.09 -18.44 13.24
CA THR A 296 -3.66 -18.48 14.65
C THR A 296 -2.98 -19.81 14.97
N GLU A 297 -3.53 -20.94 14.52
CA GLU A 297 -2.91 -22.26 14.70
C GLU A 297 -1.52 -22.34 14.05
N ARG A 298 -1.38 -21.87 12.81
CA ARG A 298 -0.08 -21.91 12.13
C ARG A 298 0.97 -21.00 12.74
N ILE A 299 0.55 -19.84 13.23
CA ILE A 299 1.43 -18.93 13.95
C ILE A 299 1.88 -19.59 15.26
N ALA A 300 0.95 -20.18 16.03
CA ALA A 300 1.28 -20.91 17.25
C ALA A 300 2.29 -22.03 17.01
N LEU A 301 2.05 -22.90 16.02
CA LEU A 301 2.99 -23.98 15.66
C LEU A 301 4.37 -23.46 15.24
N THR A 302 4.41 -22.32 14.54
CA THR A 302 5.67 -21.74 14.09
C THR A 302 6.43 -21.09 15.26
N ILE A 303 5.73 -20.44 16.19
CA ILE A 303 6.29 -19.89 17.42
C ILE A 303 6.87 -21.02 18.29
N GLU A 304 6.11 -22.09 18.51
CA GLU A 304 6.54 -23.26 19.28
C GLU A 304 7.80 -23.90 18.67
N ARG A 305 7.81 -24.10 17.34
CA ARG A 305 8.97 -24.66 16.62
C ARG A 305 10.21 -23.78 16.74
N LEU A 306 10.05 -22.46 16.77
CA LEU A 306 11.14 -21.51 16.94
C LEU A 306 11.54 -21.33 18.43
N GLY A 307 10.76 -21.85 19.36
CA GLY A 307 10.99 -21.71 20.80
C GLY A 307 10.90 -20.27 21.29
N LEU A 308 10.07 -19.45 20.66
CA LEU A 308 9.93 -18.02 20.97
C LEU A 308 8.73 -17.78 21.90
N ASN A 309 8.83 -16.76 22.76
CA ASN A 309 7.66 -16.14 23.37
C ASN A 309 7.19 -14.91 22.55
N TRP A 310 6.05 -14.30 22.93
CA TRP A 310 5.46 -13.17 22.20
C TRP A 310 6.37 -11.93 22.12
N ILE A 311 7.13 -11.64 23.19
CA ILE A 311 8.08 -10.51 23.22
C ILE A 311 9.25 -10.77 22.26
N GLU A 312 9.78 -11.99 22.28
CA GLU A 312 10.86 -12.41 21.37
C GLU A 312 10.39 -12.45 19.92
N LEU A 313 9.15 -12.89 19.68
CA LEU A 313 8.51 -12.86 18.37
C LEU A 313 8.42 -11.43 17.84
N GLU A 314 7.87 -10.49 18.62
CA GLU A 314 7.78 -9.08 18.24
C GLU A 314 9.16 -8.49 17.92
N GLY A 315 10.15 -8.75 18.78
CA GLY A 315 11.53 -8.33 18.57
C GLY A 315 12.15 -8.91 17.28
N MET A 316 11.82 -10.14 16.93
CA MET A 316 12.25 -10.76 15.66
C MET A 316 11.53 -10.14 14.46
N LEU A 317 10.21 -9.89 14.54
CA LEU A 317 9.43 -9.26 13.47
C LEU A 317 9.95 -7.84 13.15
N ARG A 318 10.26 -7.04 14.19
CA ARG A 318 10.87 -5.71 14.07
C ARG A 318 12.25 -5.75 13.41
N GLN A 319 13.00 -6.85 13.56
CA GLN A 319 14.27 -6.99 12.87
C GLN A 319 14.11 -7.18 11.34
N ILE A 320 12.96 -7.66 10.85
CA ILE A 320 12.68 -7.73 9.41
C ILE A 320 12.09 -6.40 8.92
N ALA A 321 10.90 -6.03 9.41
CA ALA A 321 10.26 -4.74 9.19
C ALA A 321 8.97 -4.67 10.02
N TRP A 322 8.72 -3.55 10.71
CA TRP A 322 7.52 -3.33 11.52
C TRP A 322 7.18 -1.85 11.59
N VAL A 323 5.89 -1.52 11.65
CA VAL A 323 5.40 -0.17 11.97
C VAL A 323 4.42 -0.26 13.13
N ASP A 324 4.36 0.77 13.96
CA ASP A 324 3.55 0.77 15.19
C ASP A 324 2.04 0.71 14.91
N SER A 325 1.63 0.98 13.66
CA SER A 325 0.25 0.79 13.19
C SER A 325 -0.24 -0.66 13.31
N PHE A 326 0.67 -1.64 13.46
CA PHE A 326 0.31 -3.04 13.66
C PHE A 326 0.02 -3.42 15.11
N GLU A 327 0.48 -2.65 16.11
CA GLU A 327 0.43 -3.04 17.54
C GLU A 327 -0.96 -3.49 17.98
N GLY A 328 -1.98 -2.68 17.69
CA GLY A 328 -3.35 -2.99 18.13
C GLY A 328 -3.93 -4.27 17.52
N GLN A 329 -3.51 -4.66 16.31
CA GLN A 329 -3.94 -5.93 15.70
C GLN A 329 -3.06 -7.10 16.16
N PHE A 330 -1.78 -6.82 16.46
CA PHE A 330 -0.85 -7.81 16.99
C PHE A 330 -1.25 -8.26 18.41
N SER A 331 -1.60 -7.35 19.31
CA SER A 331 -2.11 -7.72 20.64
C SER A 331 -3.39 -8.57 20.57
N ARG A 332 -4.30 -8.25 19.64
CA ARG A 332 -5.51 -9.07 19.40
C ARG A 332 -5.19 -10.46 18.84
N LEU A 333 -4.10 -10.58 18.08
CA LEU A 333 -3.64 -11.87 17.58
C LEU A 333 -3.09 -12.73 18.72
N GLU A 334 -2.29 -12.14 19.62
CA GLU A 334 -1.78 -12.79 20.83
C GLU A 334 -2.92 -13.32 21.70
N GLU A 335 -3.91 -12.48 22.03
CA GLU A 335 -5.09 -12.88 22.80
C GLU A 335 -5.84 -14.07 22.16
N ALA A 336 -5.98 -14.05 20.83
CA ALA A 336 -6.69 -15.09 20.10
C ALA A 336 -5.96 -16.43 20.11
N VAL A 337 -4.62 -16.43 19.98
CA VAL A 337 -3.80 -17.64 20.03
C VAL A 337 -3.82 -18.23 21.45
N ASN A 338 -3.60 -17.40 22.47
CA ASN A 338 -3.59 -17.85 23.87
C ASN A 338 -4.96 -18.45 24.27
N SER A 339 -6.07 -17.90 23.78
CA SER A 339 -7.41 -18.42 24.04
C SER A 339 -7.67 -19.80 23.41
N GLN A 340 -7.07 -20.08 22.24
CA GLN A 340 -7.18 -21.39 21.58
C GLN A 340 -6.37 -22.47 22.29
N GLU A 341 -5.19 -22.14 22.82
CA GLU A 341 -4.39 -23.08 23.62
C GLU A 341 -5.13 -23.53 24.89
N ILE A 342 -5.77 -22.59 25.60
CA ILE A 342 -6.59 -22.90 26.78
C ILE A 342 -7.73 -23.87 26.43
N THR A 343 -8.35 -23.71 25.25
CA THR A 343 -9.45 -24.56 24.79
C THR A 343 -8.96 -25.95 24.33
N ARG A 344 -7.67 -26.13 24.00
CA ARG A 344 -7.09 -27.43 23.62
C ARG A 344 -6.66 -28.28 24.82
N ILE A 345 -6.42 -27.66 25.98
CA ILE A 345 -5.89 -28.31 27.18
C ILE A 345 -7.01 -28.70 28.18
N GLY A 346 -8.17 -28.05 28.10
CA GLY A 346 -9.39 -28.40 28.84
C GLY A 346 -10.28 -29.38 28.08
#